data_AF-A0A2D8HUE4-F1
#
_entry.id   AF-A0A2D8HUE4-F1
#
_cell.length_a   1.000
_cell.length_b   1.000
_cell.length_c   1.000
_cell.angle_alpha   90.00
_cell.angle_beta   90.00
_cell.angle_gamma   90.00
#
_symmetry.space_group_name_H-M   'P 1'
#
loop_
_entity.id
_entity.type
_entity.pdbx_description
1 polymer ?
#
loop_
_entity_poly.entity_id
_entity_poly.type
_entity_poly.pdbx_seq_one_letter_code
_entity_poly.pdbx_strand_id
1 'polypeptide(L)'
;MDSSQAIRDSFKTGIQAIGGMWDLHESGAIANTGIVDPGMITDAKQQAYNNAVLQFKDALYTWDPNADQYFQDQANQASADLSAAIDDFVQASAAVITVVEVNERAQEAAAAPDARESIALQEYMDQNDVLLDDNEVDGYNEALQAVEVAAQTAAAYMAVANDEDLLAEANDAAYAMNVTFEEAAQSFFDAATGTLTVDWLDQELAVNLILNDYFMSDADIISTGAESYFFISSPEGGCWFLEGAEREACLNGS
;
A
#
# COMPACT_ATOMS: atom_id res chain seq x y z
N MET A 1 28.06 4.51 28.40
CA MET A 1 28.85 3.26 28.53
C MET A 1 30.03 3.41 29.49
N ASP A 2 30.66 4.59 29.62
CA ASP A 2 31.80 4.78 30.53
C ASP A 2 31.46 4.78 32.04
N SER A 3 30.24 5.18 32.44
CA SER A 3 29.85 5.27 33.86
C SER A 3 29.60 3.91 34.53
N SER A 4 29.04 2.94 33.81
CA SER A 4 28.87 1.56 34.31
C SER A 4 30.21 0.84 34.44
N GLN A 5 31.15 1.10 33.52
CA GLN A 5 32.51 0.56 33.59
C GLN A 5 33.27 1.10 34.82
N ALA A 6 33.12 2.39 35.17
CA ALA A 6 33.73 2.97 36.37
C ALA A 6 33.23 2.36 37.70
N ILE A 7 31.94 2.00 37.80
CA ILE A 7 31.41 1.26 38.96
C ILE A 7 31.96 -0.17 38.98
N ARG A 8 32.03 -0.83 37.82
CA ARG A 8 32.58 -2.18 37.68
C ARG A 8 34.05 -2.25 38.12
N ASP A 9 34.85 -1.23 37.79
CA ASP A 9 36.26 -1.16 38.18
C ASP A 9 36.45 -0.90 39.69
N SER A 10 35.61 -0.05 40.29
CA SER A 10 35.54 0.09 41.77
C SER A 10 35.21 -1.26 42.42
N PHE A 11 34.18 -1.96 41.94
CA PHE A 11 33.76 -3.24 42.49
C PHE A 11 34.85 -4.30 42.39
N LYS A 12 35.51 -4.41 41.22
CA LYS A 12 36.65 -5.31 41.01
C LYS A 12 37.77 -5.03 42.02
N THR A 13 38.14 -3.77 42.17
CA THR A 13 39.23 -3.35 43.08
C THR A 13 38.88 -3.66 44.54
N GLY A 14 37.64 -3.42 44.95
CA GLY A 14 37.15 -3.76 46.28
C GLY A 14 37.22 -5.27 46.57
N ILE A 15 36.77 -6.10 45.62
CA ILE A 15 36.87 -7.56 45.75
C ILE A 15 38.32 -8.02 45.86
N GLN A 16 39.22 -7.47 45.03
CA GLN A 16 40.64 -7.82 45.08
C GLN A 16 41.29 -7.46 46.42
N ALA A 17 40.95 -6.28 46.97
CA ALA A 17 41.44 -5.86 48.28
C ALA A 17 40.92 -6.79 49.40
N ILE A 18 39.63 -7.15 49.38
CA ILE A 18 39.03 -8.09 50.35
C ILE A 18 39.68 -9.47 50.23
N GLY A 19 39.79 -10.01 49.02
CA GLY A 19 40.41 -11.32 48.78
C GLY A 19 41.86 -11.36 49.24
N GLY A 20 42.65 -10.32 48.92
CA GLY A 20 44.04 -10.21 49.39
C GLY A 20 44.16 -10.15 50.91
N MET A 21 43.31 -9.36 51.59
CA MET A 21 43.27 -9.31 53.06
C MET A 21 42.87 -10.66 53.67
N TRP A 22 41.88 -11.33 53.06
CA TRP A 22 41.42 -12.64 53.49
C TRP A 22 42.49 -13.72 53.33
N ASP A 23 43.26 -13.76 52.25
CA ASP A 23 44.28 -14.80 52.11
C ASP A 23 45.51 -14.51 53.01
N LEU A 24 45.88 -13.23 53.15
CA LEU A 24 47.10 -12.85 53.86
C LEU A 24 46.97 -12.88 55.39
N HIS A 25 45.75 -12.79 55.94
CA HIS A 25 45.56 -12.77 57.40
C HIS A 25 46.08 -14.05 58.08
N GLU A 26 46.01 -15.21 57.40
CA GLU A 26 46.49 -16.49 57.93
C GLU A 26 48.02 -16.49 58.17
N SER A 27 48.75 -15.68 57.41
CA SER A 27 50.20 -15.52 57.56
C SER A 27 50.60 -14.42 58.55
N GLY A 28 49.62 -13.76 59.19
CA GLY A 28 49.84 -12.65 60.12
C GLY A 28 50.19 -11.32 59.46
N ALA A 29 50.07 -11.22 58.12
CA ALA A 29 50.27 -9.97 57.40
C ALA A 29 49.07 -9.04 57.58
N ILE A 30 49.34 -7.78 57.93
CA ILE A 30 48.33 -6.75 58.20
C ILE A 30 48.30 -5.80 57.01
N ALA A 31 47.12 -5.60 56.43
CA ALA A 31 46.94 -4.64 55.35
C ALA A 31 47.02 -3.19 55.85
N ASN A 32 47.50 -2.30 54.99
CA ASN A 32 47.54 -0.87 55.29
C ASN A 32 46.12 -0.29 55.36
N THR A 33 45.91 0.66 56.27
CA THR A 33 44.69 1.46 56.32
C THR A 33 44.44 2.13 54.97
N GLY A 34 43.20 2.06 54.47
CA GLY A 34 42.79 2.66 53.20
C GLY A 34 42.99 1.77 51.96
N ILE A 35 43.44 0.51 52.11
CA ILE A 35 43.63 -0.42 50.97
C ILE A 35 42.33 -0.66 50.16
N VAL A 36 41.17 -0.45 50.77
CA VAL A 36 39.85 -0.60 50.14
C VAL A 36 39.34 0.69 49.48
N ASP A 37 39.95 1.84 49.76
CA ASP A 37 39.46 3.16 49.33
C ASP A 37 39.33 3.27 47.80
N PRO A 38 40.27 2.76 46.98
CA PRO A 38 40.11 2.78 45.52
C PRO A 38 38.92 1.95 45.01
N GLY A 39 38.46 0.97 45.80
CA GLY A 39 37.28 0.15 45.50
C GLY A 39 35.95 0.78 45.89
N MET A 40 35.95 1.92 46.59
CA MET A 40 34.72 2.59 46.98
C MET A 40 33.99 3.17 45.75
N ILE A 41 32.66 3.10 45.78
CA ILE A 41 31.80 3.81 44.84
C ILE A 41 31.56 5.20 45.42
N THR A 42 32.05 6.22 44.74
CA THR A 42 31.85 7.61 45.15
C THR A 42 30.51 8.14 44.66
N ASP A 43 29.99 9.17 45.32
CA ASP A 43 28.75 9.86 44.92
C ASP A 43 28.79 10.29 43.45
N ALA A 44 29.94 10.76 42.96
CA ALA A 44 30.12 11.14 41.56
C ALA A 44 29.94 9.96 40.59
N LYS A 45 30.46 8.77 40.93
CA LYS A 45 30.29 7.55 40.10
C LYS A 45 28.84 7.09 40.10
N GLN A 46 28.19 7.11 41.27
CA GLN A 46 26.77 6.77 41.39
C GLN A 46 25.87 7.72 40.59
N GLN A 47 26.07 9.03 40.72
CA GLN A 47 25.31 10.03 39.98
C GLN A 47 25.53 9.90 38.47
N ALA A 48 26.77 9.70 38.01
CA ALA A 48 27.06 9.50 36.59
C ALA A 48 26.37 8.25 36.02
N TYR A 49 26.32 7.16 36.78
CA TYR A 49 25.59 5.96 36.39
C TYR A 49 24.08 6.20 36.35
N ASN A 50 23.51 6.75 37.42
CA ASN A 50 22.07 7.00 37.51
C ASN A 50 21.58 7.97 36.42
N ASN A 51 22.35 9.02 36.14
CA ASN A 51 22.04 9.96 35.06
C ASN A 51 22.09 9.28 33.69
N ALA A 52 23.08 8.41 33.44
CA ALA A 52 23.16 7.66 32.19
C ALA A 52 21.98 6.68 32.03
N VAL A 53 21.54 6.04 33.12
CA VAL A 53 20.35 5.17 33.11
C VAL A 53 19.09 5.98 32.85
N LEU A 54 18.91 7.14 33.50
CA LEU A 54 17.76 8.01 33.25
C LEU A 54 17.76 8.52 31.81
N GLN A 55 18.90 8.99 31.29
CA GLN A 55 19.02 9.38 29.89
C GLN A 55 18.67 8.27 28.91
N PHE A 56 19.06 7.02 29.21
CA PHE A 56 18.69 5.87 28.37
C PHE A 56 17.20 5.53 28.49
N LYS A 57 16.60 5.65 29.67
CA LYS A 57 15.16 5.42 29.88
C LYS A 57 14.29 6.52 29.28
N ASP A 58 14.80 7.74 29.26
CA ASP A 58 14.13 8.93 28.74
C ASP A 58 14.39 9.11 27.24
N ALA A 59 15.36 8.38 26.67
CA ALA A 59 15.59 8.33 25.23
C ALA A 59 14.44 7.57 24.56
N LEU A 60 13.66 8.29 23.75
CA LEU A 60 12.72 7.69 22.81
C LEU A 60 13.54 7.10 21.64
N TYR A 61 13.76 5.79 21.66
CA TYR A 61 14.21 5.08 20.47
C TYR A 61 12.99 4.93 19.56
N THR A 62 12.79 5.88 18.64
CA THR A 62 11.73 5.81 17.63
C THR A 62 12.18 4.82 16.56
N TRP A 63 11.85 3.54 16.76
CA TRP A 63 11.86 2.52 15.72
C TRP A 63 10.67 2.83 14.81
N ASP A 64 10.85 3.04 13.51
CA ASP A 64 9.76 3.39 12.59
C ASP A 64 9.35 2.14 11.79
N PRO A 65 8.10 1.64 11.92
CA PRO A 65 7.63 0.51 11.12
C PRO A 65 7.57 0.83 9.62
N ASN A 66 7.57 2.12 9.24
CA ASN A 66 7.58 2.64 7.88
C ASN A 66 6.32 2.29 7.06
N ALA A 67 5.14 2.32 7.69
CA ALA A 67 3.87 2.05 7.02
C ALA A 67 3.60 2.99 5.83
N ASP A 68 3.94 4.28 5.97
CA ASP A 68 3.70 5.31 4.95
C ASP A 68 4.34 4.96 3.60
N GLN A 69 5.65 4.73 3.59
CA GLN A 69 6.38 4.32 2.39
C GLN A 69 5.84 2.99 1.83
N TYR A 70 5.55 2.02 2.70
CA TYR A 70 5.01 0.73 2.27
C TYR A 70 3.68 0.87 1.53
N PHE A 71 2.71 1.57 2.10
CA PHE A 71 1.39 1.73 1.47
C PHE A 71 1.43 2.63 0.24
N GLN A 72 2.32 3.63 0.18
CA GLN A 72 2.57 4.38 -1.06
C GLN A 72 3.10 3.46 -2.17
N ASP A 73 4.06 2.58 -1.88
CA ASP A 73 4.61 1.65 -2.86
C ASP A 73 3.57 0.62 -3.33
N GLN A 74 2.77 0.08 -2.41
CA GLN A 74 1.68 -0.84 -2.75
C GLN A 74 0.59 -0.15 -3.60
N ALA A 75 0.23 1.10 -3.26
CA ALA A 75 -0.75 1.87 -4.03
C ALA A 75 -0.25 2.15 -5.46
N ASN A 76 1.03 2.46 -5.63
CA ASN A 76 1.64 2.66 -6.94
C ASN A 76 1.64 1.37 -7.78
N GLN A 77 2.00 0.24 -7.17
CA GLN A 77 1.98 -1.06 -7.84
C GLN A 77 0.55 -1.44 -8.25
N ALA A 78 -0.41 -1.37 -7.32
CA ALA A 78 -1.81 -1.70 -7.61
C ALA A 78 -2.42 -0.77 -8.67
N SER A 79 -2.03 0.50 -8.72
CA SER A 79 -2.46 1.44 -9.78
C SER A 79 -1.89 1.07 -11.15
N ALA A 80 -0.67 0.53 -11.20
CA ALA A 80 -0.10 0.00 -12.44
C ALA A 80 -0.85 -1.26 -12.89
N ASP A 81 -1.22 -2.14 -11.96
CA ASP A 81 -2.00 -3.35 -12.25
C ASP A 81 -3.41 -3.00 -12.72
N LEU A 82 -4.06 -1.98 -12.14
CA LEU A 82 -5.32 -1.43 -12.66
C LEU A 82 -5.17 -0.92 -14.09
N SER A 83 -4.09 -0.18 -14.37
CA SER A 83 -3.86 0.34 -15.72
C SER A 83 -3.72 -0.80 -16.74
N ALA A 84 -2.99 -1.87 -16.38
CA ALA A 84 -2.88 -3.07 -17.21
C ALA A 84 -4.24 -3.78 -17.42
N ALA A 85 -5.05 -3.91 -16.36
CA ALA A 85 -6.38 -4.50 -16.47
C ALA A 85 -7.32 -3.69 -17.38
N ILE A 86 -7.22 -2.35 -17.36
CA ILE A 86 -7.98 -1.48 -18.27
C ILE A 86 -7.52 -1.68 -19.71
N ASP A 87 -6.22 -1.79 -19.97
CA ASP A 87 -5.69 -2.05 -21.32
C ASP A 87 -6.17 -3.42 -21.86
N ASP A 88 -6.22 -4.43 -21.00
CA ASP A 88 -6.75 -5.76 -21.36
C ASP A 88 -8.25 -5.70 -21.64
N PHE A 89 -9.02 -4.94 -20.84
CA PHE A 89 -10.44 -4.69 -21.10
C PHE A 89 -10.68 -3.98 -22.45
N VAL A 90 -9.87 -2.97 -22.79
CA VAL A 90 -9.98 -2.29 -24.09
C VAL A 90 -9.72 -3.27 -25.24
N GLN A 91 -8.76 -4.18 -25.10
CA GLN A 91 -8.49 -5.22 -26.10
C GLN A 91 -9.64 -6.21 -26.21
N ALA A 92 -10.16 -6.73 -25.09
CA ALA A 92 -11.29 -7.65 -25.06
C ALA A 92 -12.59 -7.01 -25.59
N SER A 93 -12.70 -5.68 -25.53
CA SER A 93 -13.86 -4.94 -26.03
C SER A 93 -13.90 -4.82 -27.56
N ALA A 94 -12.87 -5.25 -28.29
CA ALA A 94 -12.80 -5.06 -29.76
C ALA A 94 -14.04 -5.60 -30.49
N ALA A 95 -14.48 -6.83 -30.19
CA ALA A 95 -15.66 -7.43 -30.82
C ALA A 95 -16.96 -6.71 -30.43
N VAL A 96 -17.08 -6.27 -29.17
CA VAL A 96 -18.23 -5.49 -28.69
C VAL A 96 -18.27 -4.11 -29.35
N ILE A 97 -17.13 -3.46 -29.56
CA ILE A 97 -17.01 -2.20 -30.29
C ILE A 97 -17.52 -2.35 -31.73
N THR A 98 -17.20 -3.46 -32.41
CA THR A 98 -17.73 -3.76 -33.74
C THR A 98 -19.27 -3.86 -33.72
N VAL A 99 -19.86 -4.48 -32.71
CA VAL A 99 -21.33 -4.54 -32.56
C VAL A 99 -21.94 -3.15 -32.33
N VAL A 100 -21.30 -2.30 -31.52
CA VAL A 100 -21.71 -0.91 -31.33
C VAL A 100 -21.68 -0.14 -32.65
N GLU A 101 -20.62 -0.30 -33.45
CA GLU A 101 -20.52 0.35 -34.75
C GLU A 101 -21.60 -0.13 -35.73
N VAL A 102 -21.93 -1.43 -35.73
CA VAL A 102 -23.07 -1.97 -36.50
C VAL A 102 -24.39 -1.32 -36.04
N ASN A 103 -24.56 -1.12 -34.73
CA ASN A 103 -25.76 -0.48 -34.20
C ASN A 103 -25.89 0.97 -34.69
N GLU A 104 -24.81 1.76 -34.59
CA GLU A 104 -24.80 3.17 -35.02
C GLU A 104 -25.14 3.27 -36.52
N ARG A 105 -24.45 2.49 -37.36
CA ARG A 105 -24.71 2.45 -38.81
C ARG A 105 -26.14 1.99 -39.13
N ALA A 106 -26.72 1.09 -38.33
CA ALA A 106 -28.10 0.67 -38.50
C ALA A 106 -29.10 1.78 -38.14
N GLN A 107 -28.82 2.60 -37.14
CA GLN A 107 -29.62 3.78 -36.80
C GLN A 107 -29.57 4.83 -37.93
N GLU A 108 -28.37 5.13 -38.44
CA GLU A 108 -28.18 6.02 -39.59
C GLU A 108 -28.95 5.52 -40.82
N ALA A 109 -28.83 4.21 -41.13
CA ALA A 109 -29.53 3.59 -42.24
C ALA A 109 -31.07 3.64 -42.09
N ALA A 110 -31.59 3.50 -40.87
CA ALA A 110 -33.03 3.60 -40.60
C ALA A 110 -33.56 5.04 -40.73
N ALA A 111 -32.71 6.05 -40.47
CA ALA A 111 -33.06 7.46 -40.60
C ALA A 111 -32.88 8.01 -42.03
N ALA A 112 -32.12 7.33 -42.88
CA ALA A 112 -31.80 7.77 -44.23
C ALA A 112 -33.02 7.79 -45.18
N PRO A 113 -33.11 8.76 -46.11
CA PRO A 113 -34.22 8.88 -47.05
C PRO A 113 -34.16 7.87 -48.21
N ASP A 114 -33.03 7.19 -48.38
CA ASP A 114 -32.80 6.22 -49.46
C ASP A 114 -31.87 5.09 -49.00
N ALA A 115 -31.68 4.09 -49.87
CA ALA A 115 -31.00 2.85 -49.53
C ALA A 115 -29.47 2.93 -49.43
N ARG A 116 -28.83 4.10 -49.65
CA ARG A 116 -27.36 4.21 -49.68
C ARG A 116 -26.72 3.75 -48.38
N GLU A 117 -27.21 4.23 -47.24
CA GLU A 117 -26.69 3.85 -45.93
C GLU A 117 -26.97 2.37 -45.60
N SER A 118 -28.11 1.83 -46.06
CA SER A 118 -28.39 0.40 -45.93
C SER A 118 -27.45 -0.48 -46.76
N ILE A 119 -26.96 0.01 -47.89
CA ILE A 119 -25.94 -0.67 -48.71
C ILE A 119 -24.58 -0.57 -48.01
N ALA A 120 -24.21 0.60 -47.50
CA ALA A 120 -22.96 0.81 -46.77
C ALA A 120 -22.87 -0.09 -45.51
N LEU A 121 -23.97 -0.23 -44.77
CA LEU A 121 -24.04 -1.17 -43.63
C LEU A 121 -23.84 -2.62 -44.08
N GLN A 122 -24.49 -3.06 -45.17
CA GLN A 122 -24.29 -4.41 -45.71
C GLN A 122 -22.82 -4.64 -46.12
N GLU A 123 -22.22 -3.68 -46.81
CA GLU A 123 -20.81 -3.75 -47.19
C GLU A 123 -19.88 -3.81 -45.97
N TYR A 124 -20.19 -3.08 -44.90
CA TYR A 124 -19.44 -3.15 -43.64
C TYR A 124 -19.58 -4.54 -43.00
N MET A 125 -20.79 -5.09 -42.91
CA MET A 125 -21.04 -6.42 -42.36
C MET A 125 -20.41 -7.55 -43.19
N ASP A 126 -20.27 -7.37 -44.50
CA ASP A 126 -19.60 -8.34 -45.38
C ASP A 126 -18.07 -8.31 -45.23
N GLN A 127 -17.50 -7.18 -44.79
CA GLN A 127 -16.05 -6.95 -44.66
C GLN A 127 -15.52 -7.23 -43.25
N ASN A 128 -16.37 -7.23 -42.23
CA ASN A 128 -16.01 -7.39 -40.83
C ASN A 128 -16.73 -8.59 -40.22
N ASP A 129 -16.10 -9.24 -39.24
CA ASP A 129 -16.81 -10.23 -38.43
C ASP A 129 -17.68 -9.50 -37.41
N VAL A 130 -18.99 -9.49 -37.66
CA VAL A 130 -19.98 -8.72 -36.89
C VAL A 130 -20.82 -9.60 -35.96
N LEU A 131 -20.55 -10.91 -35.95
CA LEU A 131 -21.21 -11.85 -35.05
C LEU A 131 -20.35 -12.03 -33.81
N LEU A 132 -20.99 -11.92 -32.63
CA LEU A 132 -20.33 -12.25 -31.37
C LEU A 132 -20.35 -13.76 -31.14
N ASP A 133 -19.21 -14.31 -30.78
CA ASP A 133 -19.11 -15.67 -30.26
C ASP A 133 -19.05 -15.73 -28.73
N ASP A 134 -19.22 -16.94 -28.17
CA ASP A 134 -19.24 -17.15 -26.72
C ASP A 134 -17.89 -16.80 -26.07
N ASN A 135 -16.75 -17.03 -26.74
CA ASN A 135 -15.43 -16.72 -26.17
C ASN A 135 -15.18 -15.21 -26.10
N GLU A 136 -15.66 -14.45 -27.09
CA GLU A 136 -15.57 -12.99 -27.09
C GLU A 136 -16.42 -12.38 -25.97
N VAL A 137 -17.62 -12.90 -25.77
CA VAL A 137 -18.52 -12.48 -24.68
C VAL A 137 -17.91 -12.82 -23.31
N ASP A 138 -17.40 -14.03 -23.14
CA ASP A 138 -16.75 -14.46 -21.90
C ASP A 138 -15.50 -13.62 -21.62
N GLY A 139 -14.63 -13.41 -22.61
CA GLY A 139 -13.42 -12.60 -22.48
C GLY A 139 -13.72 -11.15 -22.10
N TYR A 140 -14.74 -10.53 -22.71
CA TYR A 140 -15.19 -9.19 -22.33
C TYR A 140 -15.67 -9.12 -20.88
N ASN A 141 -16.51 -10.08 -20.46
CA ASN A 141 -17.07 -10.11 -19.11
C ASN A 141 -16.02 -10.41 -18.03
N GLU A 142 -15.07 -11.30 -18.31
CA GLU A 142 -13.95 -11.58 -17.43
C GLU A 142 -13.03 -10.35 -17.27
N ALA A 143 -12.76 -9.63 -18.37
CA ALA A 143 -11.96 -8.41 -18.31
C ALA A 143 -12.65 -7.29 -17.52
N LEU A 144 -13.98 -7.15 -17.62
CA LEU A 144 -14.74 -6.22 -16.76
C LEU A 144 -14.57 -6.54 -15.28
N GLN A 145 -14.70 -7.81 -14.89
CA GLN A 145 -14.53 -8.24 -13.51
C GLN A 145 -13.08 -8.05 -13.04
N ALA A 146 -12.10 -8.28 -13.91
CA ALA A 146 -10.70 -8.04 -13.61
C ALA A 146 -10.42 -6.56 -13.32
N VAL A 147 -10.99 -5.64 -14.11
CA VAL A 147 -10.92 -4.20 -13.87
C VAL A 147 -11.54 -3.84 -12.52
N GLU A 148 -12.71 -4.40 -12.19
CA GLU A 148 -13.36 -4.15 -10.90
C GLU A 148 -12.45 -4.54 -9.72
N VAL A 149 -11.91 -5.76 -9.74
CA VAL A 149 -11.03 -6.27 -8.67
C VAL A 149 -9.75 -5.44 -8.56
N ALA A 150 -9.12 -5.11 -9.69
CA ALA A 150 -7.92 -4.29 -9.70
C ALA A 150 -8.19 -2.86 -9.20
N ALA A 151 -9.33 -2.27 -9.58
CA ALA A 151 -9.73 -0.93 -9.17
C ALA A 151 -10.00 -0.86 -7.66
N GLN A 152 -10.72 -1.85 -7.13
CA GLN A 152 -10.98 -1.97 -5.69
C GLN A 152 -9.66 -2.11 -4.90
N THR A 153 -8.73 -2.94 -5.39
CA THR A 153 -7.43 -3.13 -4.74
C THR A 153 -6.60 -1.85 -4.76
N ALA A 154 -6.49 -1.18 -5.91
CA ALA A 154 -5.77 0.08 -6.04
C ALA A 154 -6.37 1.17 -5.14
N ALA A 155 -7.70 1.29 -5.11
CA ALA A 155 -8.41 2.24 -4.26
C ALA A 155 -8.17 1.95 -2.76
N ALA A 156 -8.16 0.67 -2.35
CA ALA A 156 -7.92 0.29 -0.97
C ALA A 156 -6.52 0.70 -0.47
N TYR A 157 -5.47 0.39 -1.23
CA TYR A 157 -4.12 0.81 -0.88
C TYR A 157 -3.96 2.34 -0.91
N MET A 158 -4.57 3.01 -1.90
CA MET A 158 -4.55 4.47 -2.00
C MET A 158 -5.32 5.14 -0.86
N ALA A 159 -6.41 4.53 -0.37
CA ALA A 159 -7.16 5.02 0.78
C ALA A 159 -6.29 5.01 2.04
N VAL A 160 -5.60 3.90 2.32
CA VAL A 160 -4.67 3.80 3.46
C VAL A 160 -3.49 4.76 3.29
N ALA A 161 -2.88 4.82 2.12
CA ALA A 161 -1.72 5.69 1.88
C ALA A 161 -2.02 7.19 2.04
N ASN A 162 -3.27 7.60 1.85
CA ASN A 162 -3.69 9.01 1.98
C ASN A 162 -4.30 9.35 3.34
N ASP A 163 -4.45 8.38 4.24
CA ASP A 163 -5.12 8.57 5.52
C ASP A 163 -4.13 8.45 6.69
N GLU A 164 -3.81 9.59 7.31
CA GLU A 164 -2.86 9.66 8.42
C GLU A 164 -3.29 8.82 9.64
N ASP A 165 -4.60 8.66 9.88
CA ASP A 165 -5.11 7.88 11.00
C ASP A 165 -4.94 6.37 10.74
N LEU A 166 -5.22 5.91 9.51
CA LEU A 166 -4.97 4.51 9.12
C LEU A 166 -3.48 4.18 9.10
N LEU A 167 -2.63 5.11 8.65
CA LEU A 167 -1.16 4.94 8.71
C LEU A 167 -0.67 4.87 10.15
N ALA A 168 -1.23 5.68 11.06
CA ALA A 168 -0.92 5.61 12.49
C ALA A 168 -1.38 4.27 13.09
N GLU A 169 -2.59 3.80 12.78
CA GLU A 169 -3.10 2.49 13.23
C GLU A 169 -2.20 1.35 12.75
N ALA A 170 -1.80 1.37 11.48
CA ALA A 170 -0.91 0.38 10.90
C ALA A 170 0.46 0.35 11.60
N ASN A 171 1.04 1.53 11.84
CA ASN A 171 2.29 1.66 12.59
C ASN A 171 2.13 1.14 14.03
N ASP A 172 1.10 1.57 14.76
CA ASP A 172 0.84 1.14 16.15
C ASP A 172 0.68 -0.38 16.27
N ALA A 173 -0.02 -1.00 15.32
CA ALA A 173 -0.15 -2.45 15.27
C ALA A 173 1.20 -3.15 14.98
N ALA A 174 1.99 -2.62 14.04
CA ALA A 174 3.33 -3.12 13.78
C ALA A 174 4.27 -2.95 14.99
N TYR A 175 4.19 -1.84 15.74
CA TYR A 175 4.84 -1.65 17.04
C TYR A 175 4.47 -2.70 18.06
N ALA A 176 3.18 -3.03 18.19
CA ALA A 176 2.74 -4.05 19.13
C ALA A 176 3.32 -5.43 18.80
N MET A 177 3.55 -5.71 17.51
CA MET A 177 4.12 -6.96 17.03
C MET A 177 5.66 -6.95 16.91
N ASN A 178 6.28 -5.78 17.03
CA ASN A 178 7.74 -5.58 16.87
C ASN A 178 8.25 -6.06 15.49
N VAL A 179 7.53 -5.67 14.42
CA VAL A 179 7.82 -5.99 12.99
C VAL A 179 7.83 -4.74 12.11
N THR A 180 8.63 -4.71 11.04
CA THR A 180 8.58 -3.59 10.08
C THR A 180 7.77 -3.95 8.84
N PHE A 181 7.23 -2.95 8.14
CA PHE A 181 6.54 -3.20 6.87
C PHE A 181 7.50 -3.61 5.73
N GLU A 182 8.80 -3.35 5.87
CA GLU A 182 9.83 -3.89 4.97
C GLU A 182 9.90 -5.43 5.03
N GLU A 183 9.55 -6.01 6.18
CA GLU A 183 9.55 -7.45 6.43
C GLU A 183 8.18 -8.11 6.16
N ALA A 184 7.19 -7.33 5.70
CA ALA A 184 5.87 -7.84 5.40
C ALA A 184 5.94 -8.93 4.31
N ALA A 185 5.28 -10.05 4.57
CA ALA A 185 5.30 -11.21 3.69
C ALA A 185 4.34 -11.07 2.51
N GLN A 186 3.14 -10.57 2.82
CA GLN A 186 2.08 -10.33 1.85
C GLN A 186 1.12 -9.28 2.40
N SER A 187 0.40 -8.62 1.49
CA SER A 187 -0.80 -7.88 1.81
C SER A 187 -1.86 -8.13 0.75
N PHE A 188 -3.13 -8.00 1.13
CA PHE A 188 -4.26 -8.18 0.22
C PHE A 188 -5.50 -7.43 0.72
N PHE A 189 -6.36 -7.04 -0.21
CA PHE A 189 -7.66 -6.44 0.08
C PHE A 189 -8.79 -7.45 -0.13
N ASP A 190 -9.68 -7.56 0.84
CA ASP A 190 -10.94 -8.30 0.72
C ASP A 190 -12.11 -7.32 0.62
N ALA A 191 -12.67 -7.20 -0.58
CA ALA A 191 -13.80 -6.31 -0.86
C ALA A 191 -15.09 -6.74 -0.17
N ALA A 192 -15.28 -8.04 0.13
CA ALA A 192 -16.48 -8.54 0.79
C ALA A 192 -16.54 -8.13 2.27
N THR A 193 -15.38 -8.01 2.92
CA THR A 193 -15.28 -7.55 4.31
C THR A 193 -14.84 -6.08 4.42
N GLY A 194 -14.41 -5.47 3.32
CA GLY A 194 -13.86 -4.12 3.28
C GLY A 194 -12.59 -4.00 4.11
N THR A 195 -11.73 -5.02 4.09
CA THR A 195 -10.54 -5.09 4.96
C THR A 195 -9.26 -5.24 4.15
N LEU A 196 -8.29 -4.37 4.42
CA LEU A 196 -6.92 -4.53 3.94
C LEU A 196 -6.08 -5.23 5.02
N THR A 197 -5.47 -6.35 4.66
CA THR A 197 -4.68 -7.18 5.58
C THR A 197 -3.21 -7.16 5.20
N VAL A 198 -2.32 -7.07 6.20
CA VAL A 198 -0.87 -7.24 6.03
C VAL A 198 -0.38 -8.31 7.01
N ASP A 199 0.34 -9.31 6.48
CA ASP A 199 0.82 -10.47 7.22
C ASP A 199 2.36 -10.55 7.25
N TRP A 200 2.87 -11.18 8.30
CA TRP A 200 4.29 -11.53 8.46
C TRP A 200 4.43 -13.04 8.69
N LEU A 201 5.40 -13.69 8.03
CA LEU A 201 5.55 -15.16 8.06
C LEU A 201 5.70 -15.76 9.47
N ASP A 202 6.32 -15.00 10.38
CA ASP A 202 6.63 -15.46 11.74
C ASP A 202 5.66 -14.92 12.80
N GLN A 203 4.55 -14.29 12.40
CA GLN A 203 3.55 -13.74 13.30
C GLN A 203 2.21 -14.50 13.20
N GLU A 204 1.57 -14.72 14.35
CA GLU A 204 0.18 -15.25 14.40
C GLU A 204 -0.87 -14.15 14.18
N LEU A 205 -0.46 -12.89 14.27
CA LEU A 205 -1.31 -11.71 14.16
C LEU A 205 -0.98 -10.94 12.87
N ALA A 206 -1.97 -10.22 12.37
CA ALA A 206 -1.92 -9.42 11.15
C ALA A 206 -2.41 -8.00 11.43
N VAL A 207 -1.95 -7.05 10.62
CA VAL A 207 -2.55 -5.71 10.57
C VAL A 207 -3.81 -5.82 9.72
N ASN A 208 -4.96 -5.37 10.26
CA ASN A 208 -6.24 -5.38 9.57
C ASN A 208 -6.81 -3.96 9.59
N LEU A 209 -6.88 -3.31 8.43
CA LEU A 209 -7.38 -1.95 8.28
C LEU A 209 -8.77 -1.99 7.67
N ILE A 210 -9.74 -1.36 8.33
CA ILE A 210 -11.16 -1.39 7.92
C ILE A 210 -11.47 -0.19 7.04
N LEU A 211 -11.95 -0.45 5.82
CA LEU A 211 -12.14 0.55 4.76
C LEU A 211 -13.61 0.73 4.35
N ASN A 212 -14.55 0.28 5.18
CA ASN A 212 -16.00 0.35 4.85
C ASN A 212 -16.48 1.78 4.57
N ASP A 213 -15.86 2.80 5.17
CA ASP A 213 -16.23 4.21 4.98
C ASP A 213 -15.72 4.80 3.65
N TYR A 214 -14.86 4.09 2.90
CA TYR A 214 -14.29 4.53 1.62
C TYR A 214 -15.07 4.00 0.40
N PHE A 215 -16.05 3.12 0.62
CA PHE A 215 -16.91 2.64 -0.47
C PHE A 215 -17.81 3.76 -0.98
N MET A 216 -17.79 3.98 -2.29
CA MET A 216 -18.70 4.88 -2.97
C MET A 216 -19.96 4.16 -3.43
N SER A 217 -21.05 4.90 -3.62
CA SER A 217 -22.27 4.33 -4.19
C SER A 217 -22.11 4.07 -5.69
N ASP A 218 -22.81 3.07 -6.22
CA ASP A 218 -22.85 2.78 -7.66
C ASP A 218 -23.24 4.02 -8.47
N ALA A 219 -24.18 4.82 -7.96
CA ALA A 219 -24.63 6.04 -8.62
C ALA A 219 -23.51 7.08 -8.72
N ASP A 220 -22.69 7.24 -7.67
CA ASP A 220 -21.57 8.18 -7.68
C ASP A 220 -20.46 7.70 -8.63
N ILE A 221 -20.16 6.40 -8.64
CA ILE A 221 -19.18 5.80 -9.56
C ILE A 221 -19.61 6.01 -11.01
N ILE A 222 -20.87 5.69 -11.34
CA ILE A 222 -21.39 5.82 -12.71
C ILE A 222 -21.47 7.29 -13.15
N SER A 223 -21.92 8.20 -12.27
CA SER A 223 -21.98 9.62 -12.61
C SER A 223 -20.59 10.24 -12.81
N THR A 224 -19.62 9.87 -11.99
CA THR A 224 -18.20 10.27 -12.19
C THR A 224 -17.64 9.68 -13.48
N GLY A 225 -17.93 8.41 -13.76
CA GLY A 225 -17.50 7.72 -14.97
C GLY A 225 -18.04 8.36 -16.25
N ALA A 226 -19.29 8.83 -16.24
CA ALA A 226 -19.94 9.48 -17.39
C ALA A 226 -19.26 10.80 -17.81
N GLU A 227 -18.53 11.45 -16.90
CA GLU A 227 -17.76 12.67 -17.16
C GLU A 227 -16.28 12.39 -17.49
N SER A 228 -15.86 11.12 -17.39
CA SER A 228 -14.45 10.75 -17.58
C SER A 228 -14.03 10.80 -19.03
N TYR A 229 -12.74 11.10 -19.27
CA TYR A 229 -12.16 11.00 -20.61
C TYR A 229 -12.31 9.59 -21.19
N PHE A 230 -12.19 8.55 -20.36
CA PHE A 230 -12.35 7.16 -20.79
C PHE A 230 -13.73 6.91 -21.41
N PHE A 231 -14.80 7.41 -20.77
CA PHE A 231 -16.15 7.28 -21.31
C PHE A 231 -16.39 8.21 -22.51
N ILE A 232 -16.10 9.50 -22.39
CA ILE A 232 -16.38 10.51 -23.44
C ILE A 232 -15.63 10.17 -24.75
N SER A 233 -14.42 9.64 -24.63
CA SER A 233 -13.63 9.23 -25.78
C SER A 233 -13.94 7.83 -26.30
N SER A 234 -14.93 7.12 -25.75
CA SER A 234 -15.40 5.78 -26.17
C SER A 234 -16.50 5.85 -27.25
N PRO A 235 -16.83 4.74 -27.96
CA PRO A 235 -17.93 4.69 -28.93
C PRO A 235 -19.28 5.17 -28.39
N GLU A 236 -19.52 5.01 -27.08
CA GLU A 236 -20.76 5.42 -26.40
C GLU A 236 -20.71 6.88 -25.89
N GLY A 237 -19.52 7.49 -25.84
CA GLY A 237 -19.31 8.85 -25.31
C GLY A 237 -19.64 9.98 -26.28
N GLY A 238 -20.03 9.66 -27.51
CA GLY A 238 -20.43 10.63 -28.53
C GLY A 238 -19.29 11.35 -29.26
N CYS A 239 -18.05 11.33 -28.75
CA CYS A 239 -16.91 11.94 -29.44
C CYS A 239 -16.14 10.99 -30.37
N TRP A 240 -16.37 9.67 -30.27
CA TRP A 240 -15.59 8.65 -31.00
C TRP A 240 -15.70 8.77 -32.52
N PHE A 241 -16.92 8.93 -33.02
CA PHE A 241 -17.23 8.96 -34.46
C PHE A 241 -17.04 10.34 -35.11
N LEU A 242 -16.68 11.37 -34.32
CA LEU A 242 -16.34 12.69 -34.84
C LEU A 242 -14.93 12.70 -35.45
N GLU A 243 -14.67 13.62 -36.38
CA GLU A 243 -13.36 13.78 -37.00
C GLU A 243 -12.79 15.20 -36.84
N GLY A 244 -11.46 15.32 -36.90
CA GLY A 244 -10.75 16.59 -36.94
C GLY A 244 -11.09 17.54 -35.78
N ALA A 245 -11.38 18.80 -36.12
CA ALA A 245 -11.63 19.85 -35.14
C ALA A 245 -12.92 19.64 -34.31
N GLU A 246 -13.90 18.90 -34.84
CA GLU A 246 -15.16 18.62 -34.14
C GLU A 246 -14.94 17.61 -33.02
N ARG A 247 -14.10 16.59 -33.26
CA ARG A 247 -13.68 15.64 -32.22
C ARG A 247 -12.87 16.33 -31.12
N GLU A 248 -11.93 17.19 -31.50
CA GLU A 248 -11.10 17.92 -30.54
C GLU A 248 -11.93 18.89 -29.68
N ALA A 249 -12.93 19.54 -30.27
CA ALA A 249 -13.91 20.36 -29.55
C ALA A 249 -14.74 19.52 -28.56
N CYS A 250 -15.21 18.35 -28.98
CA CYS A 250 -15.99 17.42 -28.16
C CYS A 250 -15.20 16.90 -26.95
N LEU A 251 -13.95 16.45 -27.16
CA LEU A 251 -13.10 15.89 -26.10
C LEU A 251 -12.65 16.95 -25.07
N ASN A 252 -12.53 18.21 -25.47
CA ASN A 252 -12.05 19.30 -24.61
C ASN A 252 -13.18 20.14 -23.99
N GLY A 253 -14.45 19.80 -24.25
CA GLY A 253 -15.61 20.46 -23.65
C GLY A 253 -15.76 21.95 -24.02
N SER A 254 -15.52 22.31 -25.29
CA SER A 254 -15.67 23.69 -25.79
C SER A 254 -17.10 24.07 -26.13
#